data_AF-A0A0B1SX86-F1
#
_entry.id   AF-A0A0B1SX86-F1
#
_cell.length_a   1.000
_cell.length_b   1.000
_cell.length_c   1.000
_cell.angle_alpha   90.00
_cell.angle_beta   90.00
_cell.angle_gamma   90.00
#
_symmetry.space_group_name_H-M   'P 1'
#
loop_
_entity.id
_entity.type
_entity.pdbx_description
1 polymer ?
#
loop_
_entity_poly.entity_id
_entity_poly.type
_entity_poly.pdbx_seq_one_letter_code
_entity_poly.pdbx_strand_id
1 'polypeptide(L)'
;LKAASPYQRLVCIRFTVAVCRKYFKGAQFTERVSGKGLVAVITGANSGVGMETVRGLNLAGAKVYMLCRDEERGVEAKTKLAQVGIIVSD
;
A
#
# COMPACT_ATOMS: atom_id res chain seq x y z
N LEU A 1 34.10 -35.33 -5.25
CA LEU A 1 33.20 -34.31 -4.64
C LEU A 1 32.79 -33.33 -5.73
N LYS A 2 31.61 -33.49 -6.35
CA LYS A 2 31.17 -32.61 -7.46
C LYS A 2 30.79 -31.25 -6.89
N ALA A 3 31.54 -30.22 -7.26
CA ALA A 3 31.17 -28.83 -6.99
C ALA A 3 29.84 -28.52 -7.70
N ALA A 4 28.81 -28.15 -6.93
CA ALA A 4 27.51 -27.73 -7.46
C ALA A 4 27.69 -26.54 -8.42
N SER A 5 27.00 -26.58 -9.57
CA SER A 5 27.17 -25.59 -10.64
C SER A 5 26.80 -24.17 -10.15
N PRO A 6 27.39 -23.10 -10.71
CA PRO A 6 27.12 -21.73 -10.28
C PRO A 6 25.63 -21.36 -10.36
N TYR A 7 24.88 -21.97 -11.28
CA TYR A 7 23.43 -21.81 -11.39
C TYR A 7 22.68 -22.36 -10.17
N GLN A 8 23.09 -23.51 -9.62
CA GLN A 8 22.42 -24.10 -8.46
C GLN A 8 22.57 -23.22 -7.20
N ARG A 9 23.72 -22.56 -7.02
CA ARG A 9 23.93 -21.62 -5.91
C ARG A 9 23.06 -20.36 -6.05
N LEU A 10 22.95 -19.81 -7.26
CA LEU A 10 22.14 -18.62 -7.52
C LEU A 10 20.64 -18.88 -7.27
N VAL A 11 20.15 -20.05 -7.69
CA VAL A 11 18.76 -20.48 -7.49
C VAL A 11 18.44 -20.59 -5.99
N CYS A 12 19.32 -21.22 -5.20
CA CYS A 12 19.14 -21.34 -3.76
C CYS A 12 19.11 -19.97 -3.07
N ILE A 13 20.02 -19.04 -3.43
CA ILE A 13 20.04 -17.69 -2.83
C ILE A 13 18.73 -16.95 -3.15
N ARG A 14 18.27 -17.00 -4.41
CA ARG A 14 16.99 -16.37 -4.82
C ARG A 14 15.81 -16.94 -4.04
N PHE A 15 15.77 -18.27 -3.86
CA PHE A 15 14.71 -18.95 -3.14
C PHE A 15 14.71 -18.58 -1.65
N THR A 16 15.87 -18.62 -0.99
CA THR A 16 15.99 -18.24 0.42
C THR A 16 15.60 -16.78 0.66
N VAL A 17 16.04 -15.85 -0.20
CA VAL A 17 15.64 -14.43 -0.10
C VAL A 17 14.15 -14.25 -0.32
N ALA A 18 13.54 -15.01 -1.25
CA ALA A 18 12.10 -14.96 -1.48
C ALA A 18 11.30 -15.48 -0.26
N VAL A 19 11.74 -16.59 0.35
CA VAL A 19 11.12 -17.16 1.55
C VAL A 19 11.28 -16.22 2.75
N CYS A 20 12.47 -15.69 3.00
CA CYS A 20 12.69 -14.70 4.06
C CYS A 20 11.81 -13.47 3.86
N ARG A 21 11.74 -12.91 2.64
CA ARG A 21 10.84 -11.78 2.34
C ARG A 21 9.37 -12.10 2.59
N LYS A 22 8.93 -13.33 2.32
CA LYS A 22 7.55 -13.75 2.60
C LYS A 22 7.29 -13.87 4.11
N TYR A 23 8.27 -14.33 4.87
CA TYR A 23 8.19 -14.49 6.31
C TYR A 23 8.17 -13.13 7.05
N PHE A 24 9.02 -12.19 6.65
CA PHE A 24 9.12 -10.86 7.29
C PHE A 24 7.96 -9.91 6.95
N LYS A 25 7.20 -10.17 5.88
CA LYS A 25 6.08 -9.30 5.48
C LYS A 25 4.83 -9.41 6.37
N GLY A 26 4.82 -10.33 7.34
CA GLY A 26 3.69 -10.53 8.26
C GLY A 26 2.42 -11.02 7.56
N ALA A 27 1.34 -11.20 8.34
CA ALA A 27 0.04 -11.59 7.82
C ALA A 27 -0.48 -10.54 6.81
N GLN A 28 -0.88 -11.00 5.63
CA GLN A 28 -1.41 -10.14 4.58
C GLN A 28 -2.94 -10.20 4.64
N PHE A 29 -3.58 -9.03 4.70
CA PHE A 29 -5.02 -8.94 4.59
C PHE A 29 -5.41 -9.20 3.13
N THR A 30 -6.01 -10.36 2.86
CA THR A 30 -6.31 -10.85 1.49
C THR A 30 -7.80 -10.87 1.17
N GLU A 31 -8.65 -10.52 2.13
CA GLU A 31 -10.09 -10.53 1.94
C GLU A 31 -10.57 -9.30 1.14
N ARG A 32 -11.54 -9.54 0.25
CA ARG A 32 -12.25 -8.47 -0.45
C ARG A 32 -13.41 -7.98 0.39
N VAL A 33 -13.16 -6.98 1.22
CA VAL A 33 -14.18 -6.29 2.00
C VAL A 33 -14.66 -5.05 1.24
N SER A 34 -15.98 -4.85 1.18
CA SER A 34 -16.56 -3.62 0.64
C SER A 34 -16.68 -2.57 1.73
N GLY A 35 -16.19 -1.36 1.46
CA GLY A 35 -16.35 -0.17 2.31
C GLY A 35 -17.53 0.70 1.92
N LYS A 36 -18.43 0.26 1.03
CA LYS A 36 -19.58 1.05 0.58
C LYS A 36 -20.45 1.46 1.77
N GLY A 37 -20.81 2.74 1.83
CA GLY A 37 -21.61 3.32 2.91
C GLY A 37 -20.82 3.67 4.17
N LEU A 38 -19.52 3.34 4.23
CA LEU A 38 -18.64 3.75 5.32
C LEU A 38 -17.98 5.09 5.01
N VAL A 39 -17.73 5.85 6.07
CA VAL A 39 -16.95 7.10 6.04
C VAL A 39 -15.67 6.88 6.84
N ALA A 40 -14.52 7.14 6.23
CA ALA A 40 -13.21 7.03 6.86
C ALA A 40 -12.53 8.40 6.90
N VAL A 41 -11.95 8.73 8.06
CA VAL A 41 -11.18 9.95 8.27
C VAL A 41 -9.73 9.54 8.52
N ILE A 42 -8.81 10.08 7.74
CA ILE A 42 -7.41 9.65 7.75
C ILE A 42 -6.51 10.82 8.08
N THR A 43 -5.83 10.73 9.22
CA THR A 43 -4.81 11.70 9.64
C THR A 43 -3.45 11.36 9.03
N GLY A 44 -2.71 12.38 8.59
CA GLY A 44 -1.40 12.14 7.95
C GLY A 44 -1.54 11.53 6.55
N ALA A 45 -2.65 11.82 5.88
CA ALA A 45 -2.98 11.28 4.56
C ALA A 45 -2.09 11.81 3.42
N ASN A 46 -1.17 12.74 3.71
CA ASN A 46 -0.32 13.40 2.71
C ASN A 46 0.82 12.51 2.16
N SER A 47 1.16 11.40 2.83
CA SER A 47 2.32 10.58 2.46
C SER A 47 2.30 9.18 3.06
N GLY A 48 3.19 8.32 2.56
CA GLY A 48 3.46 6.99 3.11
C GLY A 48 2.21 6.13 3.27
N VAL A 49 2.07 5.53 4.45
CA VAL A 49 0.96 4.60 4.76
C VAL A 49 -0.39 5.31 4.75
N GLY A 50 -0.46 6.57 5.17
CA GLY A 50 -1.71 7.34 5.18
C GLY A 50 -2.27 7.51 3.77
N MET A 51 -1.41 7.86 2.80
CA MET A 51 -1.81 8.03 1.40
C MET A 51 -2.27 6.70 0.76
N GLU A 52 -1.56 5.59 1.02
CA GLU A 52 -1.98 4.27 0.53
C GLU A 52 -3.27 3.78 1.22
N THR A 53 -3.50 4.17 2.47
CA THR A 53 -4.75 3.86 3.18
C THR A 53 -5.94 4.57 2.55
N VAL A 54 -5.78 5.85 2.17
CA VAL A 54 -6.80 6.59 1.40
C VAL A 54 -7.14 5.84 0.12
N ARG A 55 -6.11 5.44 -0.63
CA ARG A 55 -6.28 4.70 -1.88
C ARG A 55 -7.00 3.38 -1.67
N GLY A 56 -6.57 2.58 -0.70
CA GLY A 56 -7.18 1.28 -0.39
C GLY A 56 -8.65 1.38 0.01
N LEU A 57 -8.98 2.33 0.89
CA LEU A 57 -10.35 2.53 1.37
C LEU A 57 -11.27 3.09 0.28
N ASN A 58 -10.76 4.00 -0.55
CA ASN A 58 -11.53 4.53 -1.67
C ASN A 58 -11.81 3.46 -2.73
N LEU A 59 -10.82 2.61 -3.05
CA LEU A 59 -11.01 1.46 -3.94
C LEU A 59 -11.99 0.43 -3.37
N ALA A 60 -12.09 0.31 -2.04
CA ALA A 60 -13.11 -0.51 -1.39
C ALA A 60 -14.52 0.13 -1.45
N GLY A 61 -14.63 1.39 -1.88
CA GLY A 61 -15.88 2.13 -2.04
C GLY A 61 -16.28 2.98 -0.83
N ALA A 62 -15.37 3.21 0.13
CA ALA A 62 -15.63 4.09 1.27
C ALA A 62 -15.48 5.57 0.89
N LYS A 63 -16.25 6.44 1.55
CA LYS A 63 -16.05 7.89 1.47
C LYS A 63 -14.88 8.28 2.36
N VAL A 64 -13.86 8.93 1.81
CA VAL A 64 -12.62 9.22 2.54
C VAL A 64 -12.42 10.73 2.69
N TYR A 65 -12.18 11.16 3.93
CA TYR A 65 -11.77 12.51 4.29
C TYR A 65 -10.30 12.51 4.70
N MET A 66 -9.53 13.41 4.09
CA MET A 66 -8.11 13.55 4.36
C MET A 66 -7.88 14.67 5.38
N LEU A 67 -7.20 14.35 6.48
CA LEU A 67 -6.74 15.33 7.46
C LEU A 67 -5.23 15.52 7.32
N CYS A 68 -4.87 16.73 6.90
CA CYS A 68 -3.51 17.20 6.74
C CYS A 68 -3.26 18.40 7.66
N ARG A 69 -2.05 18.49 8.22
CA ARG A 69 -1.63 19.66 9.03
C ARG A 69 -1.19 20.85 8.16
N ASP A 70 -0.72 20.52 6.96
CA ASP A 70 -0.18 21.45 5.97
C ASP A 70 -1.08 21.37 4.74
N GLU A 71 -1.65 22.52 4.36
CA GLU A 71 -2.62 22.63 3.27
C GLU A 71 -1.99 22.38 1.90
N GLU A 72 -0.81 22.94 1.64
CA GLU A 72 -0.10 22.80 0.37
C GLU A 72 0.23 21.32 0.09
N ARG A 73 0.77 20.63 1.10
CA ARG A 73 1.04 19.19 1.01
C ARG A 73 -0.24 18.36 0.91
N GLY A 74 -1.33 18.83 1.49
CA GLY A 74 -2.65 18.23 1.36
C GLY A 74 -3.18 18.30 -0.07
N VAL A 75 -3.09 19.48 -0.69
CA VAL A 75 -3.50 19.71 -2.09
C VAL A 75 -2.65 18.90 -3.06
N GLU A 76 -1.33 18.84 -2.84
CA GLU A 76 -0.44 18.00 -3.64
C GLU A 76 -0.84 16.52 -3.56
N ALA A 77 -1.14 16.02 -2.36
CA ALA A 77 -1.58 14.65 -2.16
C ALA A 77 -2.95 14.37 -2.80
N LYS A 78 -3.91 15.30 -2.69
CA LYS A 78 -5.20 15.21 -3.39
C LYS A 78 -5.00 15.12 -4.91
N THR A 79 -4.09 15.93 -5.46
CA THR A 79 -3.77 15.93 -6.89
C THR A 79 -3.17 14.60 -7.34
N LYS A 80 -2.22 14.05 -6.56
CA LYS A 80 -1.64 12.72 -6.83
C LYS A 80 -2.70 11.62 -6.82
N LEU A 81 -3.63 11.67 -5.86
CA LEU A 81 -4.73 10.71 -5.74
C LEU A 81 -5.73 10.85 -6.91
N ALA A 82 -6.06 12.08 -7.33
CA ALA A 82 -6.94 12.33 -8.46
C ALA A 82 -6.38 11.77 -9.77
N GLN A 83 -5.07 11.84 -9.99
CA GLN A 83 -4.41 11.27 -11.18
C GLN A 83 -4.57 9.75 -11.29
N VAL A 84 -4.67 9.05 -10.16
CA VAL A 84 -4.94 7.60 -10.11
C VAL A 84 -6.43 7.27 -10.01
N GLY A 85 -7.31 8.27 -10.15
CA GLY A 85 -8.77 8.10 -10.15
C GLY A 85 -9.40 7.96 -8.76
N ILE A 86 -8.69 8.38 -7.70
CA ILE A 86 -9.17 8.32 -6.32
C ILE A 86 -9.87 9.64 -5.98
N ILE A 87 -11.11 9.55 -5.51
CA ILE A 87 -11.95 10.71 -5.20
C ILE A 87 -12.01 10.89 -3.68
N VAL A 88 -11.41 11.97 -3.19
CA VAL A 88 -11.40 12.33 -1.77
C VAL A 88 -12.36 13.47 -1.51
N SER A 89 -13.04 13.41 -0.37
CA SER A 89 -13.94 14.47 0.06
C SER A 89 -13.15 15.59 0.75
N ASP A 90 -13.56 16.82 0.49
CA ASP A 90 -13.07 18.02 1.15
C ASP A 90 -13.66 18.19 2.56
#